data_AF-A0A7C0WJT4-F1
#
_entry.id   AF-A0A7C0WJT4-F1
#
_cell.length_a   1.000
_cell.length_b   1.000
_cell.length_c   1.000
_cell.angle_alpha   90.00
_cell.angle_beta   90.00
_cell.angle_gamma   90.00
#
_symmetry.space_group_name_H-M   'P 1'
#
loop_
_entity.id
_entity.type
_entity.pdbx_description
1 polymer ?
#
loop_
_entity_poly.entity_id
_entity_poly.type
_entity_poly.pdbx_seq_one_letter_code
_entity_poly.pdbx_strand_id
1 'polypeptide(L)' 'MIDYPNIIFSQALSDERIKKAYRSFGEKVVKRIIALAFYWRSVNRKQISEILNLPLNTVKSGLFANS' A
#
# COMPACT_ATOMS: atom_id res chain seq x y z
N MET A 1 -19.36 2.04 -20.47
CA MET A 1 -18.78 3.30 -19.97
C MET A 1 -18.73 3.22 -18.45
N ILE A 2 -17.58 3.48 -17.85
CA ILE A 2 -17.48 3.60 -16.38
C ILE A 2 -17.97 5.00 -16.01
N ASP A 3 -18.98 5.08 -15.15
CA ASP A 3 -19.57 6.34 -14.70
C ASP A 3 -18.70 6.97 -13.60
N TYR A 4 -17.68 7.71 -14.01
CA TYR A 4 -16.69 8.35 -13.13
C TYR A 4 -17.26 9.19 -11.97
N PRO A 5 -18.32 10.02 -12.13
CA PRO A 5 -18.86 10.82 -11.02
C PRO A 5 -19.59 9.99 -9.95
N ASN A 6 -20.00 8.74 -10.24
CA ASN A 6 -20.74 7.88 -9.31
C ASN A 6 -19.91 6.71 -8.76
N ILE A 7 -18.58 6.77 -8.85
CA ILE A 7 -17.71 5.74 -8.26
C ILE A 7 -17.74 5.88 -6.73
N ILE A 8 -18.58 5.06 -6.10
CA ILE A 8 -18.61 4.94 -4.64
C ILE A 8 -17.49 4.01 -4.19
N PHE A 9 -16.64 4.49 -3.28
CA PHE A 9 -15.64 3.65 -2.66
C PHE A 9 -16.31 2.66 -1.69
N SER A 10 -16.19 1.38 -1.99
CA SER A 10 -16.61 0.29 -1.08
C SER A 10 -15.40 -0.25 -0.33
N GLN A 11 -15.40 -0.05 0.99
CA GLN A 11 -14.36 -0.59 1.88
C GLN A 11 -14.30 -2.13 1.78
N ALA A 12 -15.46 -2.81 1.76
CA ALA A 12 -15.54 -4.26 1.68
C ALA A 12 -14.84 -4.82 0.43
N LEU A 13 -15.09 -4.21 -0.73
CA LEU A 13 -14.42 -4.60 -1.98
C LEU A 13 -12.92 -4.27 -1.95
N SER A 14 -12.53 -3.19 -1.27
CA SER A 14 -11.12 -2.86 -1.07
C SER A 14 -10.40 -3.90 -0.23
N ASP A 15 -10.99 -4.31 0.89
CA ASP A 15 -10.44 -5.32 1.77
C ASP A 15 -10.34 -6.68 1.07
N GLU A 16 -11.31 -7.03 0.24
CA GLU A 16 -11.28 -8.25 -0.56
C GLU A 16 -10.11 -8.25 -1.57
N ARG A 17 -9.90 -7.13 -2.28
CA ARG A 17 -8.76 -6.98 -3.21
C ARG A 17 -7.43 -7.12 -2.48
N ILE A 18 -7.31 -6.50 -1.31
CA ILE A 18 -6.09 -6.60 -0.49
C ILE A 18 -5.88 -8.04 -0.01
N LYS A 19 -6.94 -8.72 0.49
CA LYS A 19 -6.86 -10.14 0.89
C LYS A 19 -6.43 -11.04 -0.27
N LYS A 20 -6.97 -10.82 -1.47
CA LYS A 20 -6.58 -11.57 -2.67
C LYS A 20 -5.12 -11.32 -3.03
N ALA A 21 -4.69 -10.06 -3.02
CA ALA A 21 -3.29 -9.71 -3.27
C ALA A 21 -2.34 -10.34 -2.24
N TYR A 22 -2.70 -10.35 -0.96
CA TYR A 22 -1.93 -11.02 0.09
C TYR A 22 -1.79 -12.51 -0.14
N ARG A 23 -2.84 -13.19 -0.60
CA ARG A 23 -2.77 -14.63 -0.95
C ARG A 23 -1.87 -14.90 -2.16
N SER A 24 -1.87 -14.01 -3.15
CA SER A 24 -1.11 -14.21 -4.39
C SER A 24 0.37 -13.83 -4.28
N PHE A 25 0.70 -12.76 -3.55
CA PHE A 25 2.05 -12.20 -3.54
C PHE A 25 2.72 -12.20 -2.16
N GLY A 26 1.95 -12.51 -1.11
CA GLY A 26 2.40 -12.40 0.28
C GLY A 26 2.27 -10.97 0.83
N GLU A 27 1.88 -10.88 2.10
CA GLU A 27 1.61 -9.60 2.79
C GLU A 27 2.80 -8.64 2.73
N LYS A 28 4.02 -9.14 2.93
CA LYS A 28 5.25 -8.33 2.91
C LYS A 28 5.46 -7.63 1.56
N VAL A 29 5.21 -8.32 0.44
CA VAL A 29 5.39 -7.76 -0.90
C VAL A 29 4.32 -6.72 -1.18
N VAL A 30 3.06 -7.03 -0.88
CA VAL A 30 1.94 -6.10 -1.09
C VAL A 30 2.11 -4.84 -0.25
N LYS A 31 2.51 -4.95 1.02
CA LYS A 31 2.82 -3.80 1.86
C LYS A 31 3.94 -2.93 1.28
N ARG A 32 4.97 -3.51 0.64
CA ARG A 32 6.03 -2.75 -0.04
C ARG A 32 5.50 -1.99 -1.26
N ILE A 33 4.63 -2.62 -2.06
CA ILE A 33 4.00 -1.98 -3.22
C ILE A 33 3.17 -0.76 -2.77
N ILE A 34 2.37 -0.93 -1.71
CA ILE A 34 1.56 0.16 -1.15
C ILE A 34 2.45 1.26 -0.56
N ALA A 35 3.52 0.89 0.16
CA ALA A 35 4.48 1.85 0.70
C ALA A 35 5.14 2.69 -0.41
N LEU A 36 5.49 2.07 -1.54
CA LEU A 36 6.07 2.75 -2.69
C LEU A 36 5.08 3.73 -3.33
N ALA A 37 3.81 3.33 -3.48
CA ALA A 37 2.76 4.20 -3.98
C ALA A 37 2.56 5.45 -3.08
N PHE A 38 2.58 5.28 -1.76
CA PHE A 38 2.52 6.40 -0.82
C PHE A 38 3.75 7.30 -0.89
N TYR A 39 4.94 6.71 -1.03
CA TYR A 39 6.18 7.46 -1.19
C TYR A 39 6.16 8.34 -2.44
N TRP A 40 5.69 7.81 -3.59
CA TRP A 40 5.53 8.60 -4.81
C TRP A 40 4.51 9.73 -4.68
N ARG A 41 3.54 9.60 -3.78
CA ARG A 41 2.60 10.66 -3.42
C ARG A 41 3.14 11.61 -2.33
N SER A 42 4.45 11.56 -2.06
CA SER A 42 5.14 12.40 -1.07
C SER A 42 4.67 12.22 0.38
N VAL A 43 4.02 11.10 0.70
CA VAL A 43 3.70 10.76 2.10
C VAL A 43 5.00 10.45 2.84
N ASN A 44 5.17 11.01 4.04
CA ASN A 44 6.43 10.85 4.76
C ASN A 44 6.59 9.42 5.32
N ARG A 45 7.83 9.01 5.56
CA ARG A 45 8.17 7.63 5.96
C ARG A 45 7.55 7.22 7.30
N LYS A 46 7.34 8.16 8.22
CA LYS A 46 6.72 7.92 9.52
C LYS A 46 5.22 7.61 9.36
N GLN A 47 4.51 8.40 8.56
CA GLN A 47 3.12 8.15 8.22
C GLN A 47 2.93 6.82 7.50
N ILE A 48 3.82 6.47 6.55
CA ILE A 48 3.77 5.16 5.87
C ILE A 48 3.96 4.00 6.87
N SER A 49 4.90 4.15 7.80
CA SER A 49 5.16 3.18 8.87
C SER A 49 3.92 2.95 9.75
N GLU A 50 3.23 4.03 10.14
CA GLU A 50 2.00 3.99 10.93
C GLU A 50 0.83 3.37 10.14
N ILE A 51 0.59 3.82 8.90
CA ILE A 51 -0.52 3.35 8.05
C ILE A 51 -0.41 1.86 7.74
N LEU A 52 0.80 1.37 7.47
CA LEU A 52 1.03 -0.02 7.07
C LEU A 52 1.43 -0.94 8.22
N ASN A 53 1.53 -0.40 9.44
CA ASN A 53 2.06 -1.07 10.62
C ASN A 53 3.39 -1.79 10.30
N LEU A 54 4.32 -1.03 9.71
CA LEU A 54 5.66 -1.51 9.35
C LEU A 54 6.69 -0.83 10.24
N PRO A 55 7.76 -1.52 10.65
CA PRO A 55 8.88 -0.85 11.33
C PRO A 55 9.47 0.24 10.43
N LEU A 56 9.78 1.41 11.00
CA LEU A 56 10.34 2.54 10.25
C LEU A 56 11.61 2.16 9.46
N ASN A 57 12.45 1.30 10.05
CA ASN A 57 13.64 0.76 9.40
C ASN A 57 13.30 -0.13 8.19
N THR A 58 12.16 -0.82 8.21
CA THR A 58 11.67 -1.63 7.09
C THR A 58 11.16 -0.75 5.95
N VAL A 59 10.55 0.40 6.25
CA VAL A 59 10.17 1.39 5.23
C VAL A 59 11.42 1.99 4.58
N LYS A 60 12.44 2.32 5.39
CA LYS A 60 13.72 2.88 4.90
C LYS A 60 14.47 1.89 4.01
N SER A 61 14.63 0.63 4.43
CA SER A 61 15.31 -0.37 3.62
C SER A 61 14.45 -0.85 2.43
N GLY A 62 13.16 -1.05 2.63
CA GLY A 62 12.26 -1.56 1.60
C GLY A 62 12.08 -0.66 0.39
N LEU A 63 12.20 0.66 0.56
CA LEU A 63 12.07 1.63 -0.53
C LEU A 63 13.40 1.97 -1.24
N PHE A 64 14.54 1.83 -0.56
CA PHE A 64 15.84 2.34 -1.05
C PHE A 64 16.97 1.29 -1.06
N ALA A 65 16.72 0.01 -0.76
CA ALA A 65 17.77 -1.01 -0.68
C ALA A 65 18.47 -1.36 -2.02
N ASN A 66 18.05 -0.78 -3.16
CA ASN A 66 18.67 -0.99 -4.47
C ASN A 66 18.86 0.33 -5.25
N SER A 67 19.04 1.45 -4.55
CA SER A 67 19.29 2.79 -5.13
C SER A 67 20.71 3.24 -4.87
#